data_AF-A0A0U5F9M0-F1
#
_entry.id   AF-A0A0U5F9M0-F1
#
_cell.length_a   1.000
_cell.length_b   1.000
_cell.length_c   1.000
_cell.angle_alpha   90.00
_cell.angle_beta   90.00
_cell.angle_gamma   90.00
#
_symmetry.space_group_name_H-M   'P 1'
#
loop_
_entity.id
_entity.type
_entity.pdbx_description
1 polymer ?
#
loop_
_entity_poly.entity_id
_entity_poly.type
_entity_poly.pdbx_seq_one_letter_code
_entity_poly.pdbx_strand_id
1 'polypeptide(L)'
;MGAVVALGGCTASFVSPQGLVVTNHHCAYGAIQLNSTAQKNLIKDGFNAVRPADELSAGPSARIYVLDAITDVTAPAKAAMATPVRR
;
A
#
# COMPACT_ATOMS: atom_id res chain seq x y z
N MET A 1 4.24 12.59 -11.12
CA MET A 1 4.50 11.75 -9.92
C MET A 1 3.29 10.94 -9.45
N GLY A 2 2.09 11.08 -10.04
CA GLY A 2 0.87 10.40 -9.56
C GLY A 2 0.84 8.86 -9.64
N ALA A 3 1.85 8.23 -10.24
CA ALA A 3 1.97 6.78 -10.26
C ALA A 3 2.60 6.20 -8.97
N VAL A 4 3.27 7.01 -8.15
CA VAL A 4 3.87 6.58 -6.88
C VAL A 4 2.78 6.52 -5.80
N VAL A 5 2.74 5.43 -5.05
CA VAL A 5 1.70 5.16 -4.04
C VAL A 5 2.30 4.67 -2.74
N ALA A 6 1.57 4.88 -1.64
CA ALA A 6 1.94 4.37 -0.32
C ALA A 6 1.16 3.08 0.00
N LEU A 7 1.79 2.14 0.70
CA LEU A 7 1.17 0.90 1.18
C LEU A 7 0.86 0.93 2.69
N GLY A 8 1.23 2.01 3.39
CA GLY A 8 1.15 2.10 4.85
C GLY A 8 2.36 1.46 5.55
N GLY A 9 3.57 1.92 5.23
CA GLY A 9 4.84 1.41 5.76
C GLY A 9 5.86 1.05 4.69
N CYS A 10 5.41 0.90 3.44
CA CYS A 10 6.23 0.76 2.24
C CYS A 10 5.75 1.69 1.12
N THR A 11 6.57 1.81 0.08
CA THR A 11 6.25 2.50 -1.18
C THR A 11 6.02 1.49 -2.30
N ALA A 12 5.22 1.87 -3.28
CA ALA A 12 5.05 1.13 -4.53
C ALA A 12 4.79 2.10 -5.69
N SER A 13 4.63 1.57 -6.90
CA SER A 13 4.15 2.37 -8.02
C SER A 13 3.28 1.57 -8.98
N PHE A 14 2.30 2.23 -9.58
CA PHE A 14 1.60 1.69 -10.74
C PHE A 14 2.56 1.58 -11.94
N VAL A 15 2.49 0.44 -12.63
CA VAL A 15 3.33 0.13 -13.81
C VAL A 15 2.50 -0.29 -15.03
N SER A 16 1.17 -0.33 -14.91
CA SER A 16 0.26 -0.52 -16.04
C SER A 16 -1.03 0.28 -15.88
N PRO A 17 -1.74 0.61 -16.98
CA PRO A 17 -3.02 1.31 -16.94
C PRO A 17 -4.17 0.45 -16.38
N GLN A 18 -3.96 -0.85 -16.18
CA GLN A 18 -4.94 -1.78 -15.59
C GLN A 18 -4.77 -1.93 -14.06
N GLY A 19 -3.88 -1.14 -13.45
CA GLY A 19 -3.70 -1.13 -11.99
C GLY A 19 -2.63 -2.08 -11.46
N LEU A 20 -1.75 -2.62 -12.32
CA LEU A 20 -0.60 -3.42 -11.85
C LEU A 20 0.34 -2.55 -11.01
N VAL A 21 0.71 -3.03 -9.82
CA VAL A 21 1.58 -2.33 -8.88
C VAL A 21 2.84 -3.15 -8.60
N VAL A 22 3.99 -2.49 -8.59
CA VAL A 22 5.29 -3.08 -8.23
C VAL A 22 5.78 -2.53 -6.90
N THR A 23 6.29 -3.42 -6.03
CA THR A 23 6.95 -3.09 -4.76
C THR A 23 8.01 -4.15 -4.44
N ASN A 24 8.73 -3.99 -3.34
CA ASN A 24 9.72 -4.95 -2.89
C ASN A 24 9.06 -6.22 -2.33
N HIS A 25 9.76 -7.35 -2.47
CA HIS A 25 9.32 -8.62 -1.91
C HIS A 25 9.05 -8.56 -0.39
N HIS A 26 9.91 -7.89 0.39
CA HIS A 26 9.70 -7.76 1.83
C HIS A 26 8.45 -6.94 2.21
N CYS A 27 8.01 -6.03 1.33
CA CYS A 27 6.76 -5.29 1.52
C CYS A 27 5.54 -6.18 1.25
N ALA A 28 5.64 -7.09 0.27
CA ALA A 28 4.59 -8.06 -0.05
C ALA A 28 4.66 -9.34 0.82
N TYR A 29 5.70 -9.52 1.63
CA TYR A 29 5.98 -10.76 2.35
C TYR A 29 4.81 -11.23 3.20
N GLY A 30 4.15 -10.32 3.93
CA GLY A 30 2.97 -10.66 4.73
C GLY A 30 1.82 -11.22 3.90
N ALA A 31 1.58 -10.68 2.70
CA ALA A 31 0.55 -11.18 1.78
C ALA A 31 0.92 -12.54 1.18
N ILE A 32 2.20 -12.74 0.82
CA ILE A 32 2.70 -14.02 0.31
C ILE A 32 2.61 -15.09 1.42
N GLN A 33 2.97 -14.75 2.65
CA GLN A 33 2.90 -15.64 3.80
C GLN A 33 1.44 -15.99 4.15
N LEU A 34 0.53 -15.03 4.10
CA LEU A 34 -0.91 -15.25 4.33
C LEU A 34 -1.50 -16.29 3.38
N ASN A 35 -1.03 -16.31 2.13
CA ASN A 35 -1.48 -17.25 1.10
C ASN A 35 -0.63 -18.53 1.02
N SER A 36 0.35 -18.68 1.91
CA SER A 36 1.19 -19.87 1.99
C SER A 36 0.66 -20.86 3.01
N THR A 37 0.87 -22.15 2.75
CA THR A 37 0.67 -23.24 3.71
C THR A 37 1.95 -24.08 3.80
N ALA A 38 2.02 -25.01 4.75
CA ALA A 38 3.16 -25.92 4.86
C ALA A 38 3.34 -26.77 3.58
N GLN A 39 2.23 -27.13 2.92
CA GLN A 39 2.23 -27.93 1.69
C GLN A 39 2.41 -27.07 0.41
N LYS A 40 2.01 -25.79 0.46
CA LYS A 40 2.12 -24.84 -0.67
C LYS A 40 2.85 -23.58 -0.19
N ASN A 41 4.17 -23.58 -0.30
CA ASN A 41 5.01 -22.53 0.25
C ASN A 41 5.38 -21.48 -0.80
N LEU A 42 4.55 -20.45 -0.94
CA LEU A 42 4.76 -19.37 -1.92
C LEU A 42 5.99 -18.51 -1.60
N ILE A 43 6.46 -18.50 -0.35
CA ILE A 43 7.68 -17.80 0.04
C ILE A 43 8.91 -18.48 -0.57
N LYS A 44 8.90 -19.82 -0.64
CA LYS A 44 10.00 -20.61 -1.20
C LYS A 44 9.92 -20.72 -2.71
N ASP A 45 8.74 -21.09 -3.21
CA ASP A 45 8.57 -21.52 -4.61
C ASP A 45 8.14 -20.35 -5.53
N GLY A 46 7.81 -19.20 -4.95
CA GLY A 46 7.27 -18.05 -5.65
C GLY A 46 5.79 -18.18 -5.97
N PHE A 47 5.23 -17.11 -6.53
CA PHE A 47 3.84 -17.06 -6.98
C PHE A 47 3.76 -16.37 -8.34
N ASN A 48 2.97 -16.93 -9.24
CA ASN A 48 2.70 -16.36 -10.55
C ASN A 48 1.24 -16.61 -10.93
N ALA A 49 0.46 -15.53 -11.11
CA ALA A 49 -0.91 -15.59 -11.61
C ALA A 49 -0.90 -15.40 -13.13
N VAL A 50 -1.28 -16.43 -13.89
CA VAL A 50 -1.28 -16.38 -15.37
C VAL A 50 -2.40 -15.46 -15.88
N ARG A 51 -3.51 -15.38 -15.14
CA ARG A 51 -4.65 -14.52 -15.44
C ARG A 51 -5.00 -13.67 -14.22
N PRO A 52 -5.63 -12.50 -14.39
CA PRO A 52 -6.08 -11.68 -13.26
C PRO A 52 -7.01 -12.43 -12.30
N ALA A 53 -7.82 -13.36 -12.81
CA ALA A 53 -8.70 -14.19 -11.99
C ALA A 53 -7.95 -15.19 -11.07
N ASP A 54 -6.67 -15.45 -11.35
CA ASP A 54 -5.82 -16.32 -10.54
C ASP A 54 -5.06 -15.52 -9.45
N GLU A 55 -5.21 -14.19 -9.41
CA GLU A 55 -4.61 -13.34 -8.37
C GLU A 55 -5.25 -13.61 -7.00
N LEU A 56 -4.42 -13.64 -5.96
CA LEU A 56 -4.86 -13.90 -4.59
C LEU A 56 -4.99 -12.61 -3.80
N SER A 57 -5.96 -12.57 -2.89
CA SER A 57 -6.12 -11.44 -1.98
C SER A 57 -4.90 -11.31 -1.07
N ALA A 58 -4.37 -10.09 -0.95
CA ALA A 58 -3.32 -9.75 0.01
C ALA A 58 -3.83 -9.64 1.47
N GLY A 59 -5.12 -9.90 1.70
CA GLY A 59 -5.78 -9.84 2.99
C GLY A 59 -6.56 -8.54 3.22
N PRO A 60 -7.48 -8.52 4.20
CA PRO A 60 -8.42 -7.41 4.41
C PRO A 60 -7.75 -6.11 4.89
N SER A 61 -6.51 -6.17 5.36
CA SER A 61 -5.74 -5.01 5.84
C SER A 61 -4.85 -4.39 4.75
N ALA A 62 -4.64 -5.05 3.61
CA ALA A 62 -3.80 -4.53 2.54
C ALA A 62 -4.42 -3.28 1.91
N ARG A 63 -3.60 -2.24 1.66
CA ARG A 63 -4.06 -0.95 1.13
C ARG A 63 -3.08 -0.40 0.10
N ILE A 64 -3.62 0.40 -0.81
CA ILE A 64 -2.87 1.23 -1.75
C ILE A 64 -3.47 2.63 -1.66
N TYR A 65 -2.66 3.60 -1.25
CA TYR A 65 -3.07 4.99 -1.11
C TYR A 65 -2.56 5.79 -2.30
N VAL A 66 -3.50 6.28 -3.11
CA VAL A 66 -3.22 7.16 -4.24
C VAL A 66 -3.39 8.60 -3.79
N LEU A 67 -2.38 9.44 -4.08
CA LEU A 67 -2.46 10.85 -3.77
C LEU A 67 -3.50 11.53 -4.67
N ASP A 68 -4.54 12.08 -4.06
CA ASP A 68 -5.58 12.85 -4.74
C ASP A 68 -5.24 14.35 -4.76
N ALA A 69 -5.06 14.94 -3.58
CA ALA A 69 -4.76 16.37 -3.42
C ALA A 69 -3.75 16.66 -2.30
N ILE A 70 -3.03 17.77 -2.45
CA ILE A 70 -2.19 18.37 -1.40
C ILE A 70 -2.72 19.77 -1.14
N THR A 71 -2.93 20.11 0.13
CA THR A 71 -3.31 21.45 0.56
C THR A 71 -2.31 21.96 1.59
N ASP A 72 -1.77 23.16 1.39
CA ASP A 72 -0.93 23.80 2.40
C ASP A 72 -1.82 24.32 3.55
N VAL A 73 -1.68 23.69 4.72
CA VAL A 73 -2.43 24.01 5.94
C VAL A 73 -1.55 24.68 7.00
N THR A 74 -0.39 25.21 6.62
CA THR A 74 0.57 25.81 7.57
C THR A 74 -0.05 26.95 8.36
N ALA A 75 -0.75 27.86 7.69
CA ALA A 75 -1.42 28.99 8.33
C ALA A 75 -2.54 28.57 9.30
N PRO A 76 -3.55 27.76 8.89
CA PRO A 76 -4.61 27.33 9.81
C PRO A 76 -4.10 26.46 10.96
N ALA A 77 -3.09 25.60 10.73
CA ALA A 77 -2.49 24.80 11.80
C ALA A 77 -1.81 25.68 12.87
N LYS A 78 -1.01 26.66 12.46
CA LYS A 78 -0.36 27.60 13.39
C LYS A 78 -1.38 28.42 14.18
N ALA A 79 -2.47 28.85 13.55
CA ALA A 79 -3.54 29.57 14.22
C ALA A 79 -4.23 28.72 15.31
N ALA A 80 -4.49 27.43 15.03
CA ALA A 80 -5.08 26.52 16.00
C ALA A 80 -4.19 26.30 17.23
N MET A 81 -2.88 26.13 17.03
CA MET A 81 -1.91 25.95 18.13
C MET A 81 -1.75 27.19 19.03
N ALA A 82 -1.98 28.38 18.48
CA ALA A 82 -1.85 29.63 19.22
C ALA A 82 -3.09 29.95 20.08
N THR A 83 -4.18 29.21 19.94
CA THR A 83 -5.42 29.46 20.68
C THR A 83 -5.30 28.91 22.12
N PRO A 84 -5.39 29.74 23.18
CA PRO A 84 -5.29 29.27 24.55
C PRO A 84 -6.45 28.31 24.87
N VAL A 85 -6.13 27.11 25.33
CA VAL A 85 -7.14 26.21 25.91
C VAL A 85 -7.64 26.87 27.20
N ARG A 86 -8.86 27.42 27.18
CA ARG A 86 -9.57 27.78 28.41
C ARG A 86 -9.77 26.49 29.20
N ARG A 87 -9.08 26.38 30.33
CA ARG A 87 -9.38 25.38 31.37
C ARG A 87 -10.76 25.65 31.97
#